data_AF-A0A4Q3B2H7-F1
#
_entry.id   AF-A0A4Q3B2H7-F1
#
_cell.length_a   1.000
_cell.length_b   1.000
_cell.length_c   1.000
_cell.angle_alpha   90.00
_cell.angle_beta   90.00
_cell.angle_gamma   90.00
#
_symmetry.space_group_name_H-M   'P 1'
#
loop_
_entity.id
_entity.type
_entity.pdbx_description
1 polymer ?
#
loop_
_entity_poly.entity_id
_entity_poly.type
_entity_poly.pdbx_seq_one_letter_code
_entity_poly.pdbx_strand_id
1 'polypeptide(L)'
;MREFTDLEYDVLNVLYFVEPFEKILEEVDAPANIIADVLKFLIDQKMVVAMKLDEETDIYVRSFIYDTDNMHAYRYLATKEGLLAHNSR
;
A
#
# COMPACT_ATOMS: atom_id res chain seq x y z
N MET A 1 6.51 -18.36 5.74
CA MET A 1 6.19 -17.05 5.16
C MET A 1 6.54 -17.15 3.69
N ARG A 2 5.62 -16.82 2.78
CA ARG A 2 5.90 -16.84 1.33
C ARG A 2 6.86 -15.70 1.03
N GLU A 3 7.83 -15.93 0.15
CA GLU A 3 8.68 -14.85 -0.38
C GLU A 3 7.84 -13.93 -1.27
N PHE A 4 7.98 -12.63 -1.11
CA PHE A 4 7.28 -11.68 -1.98
C PHE A 4 7.79 -11.78 -3.42
N THR A 5 6.86 -11.59 -4.35
CA THR A 5 7.18 -11.41 -5.77
C THR A 5 7.86 -10.06 -6.00
N ASP A 6 8.54 -9.91 -7.12
CA ASP A 6 9.14 -8.63 -7.51
C ASP A 6 8.10 -7.50 -7.50
N LEU A 7 6.89 -7.77 -8.00
CA LEU A 7 5.80 -6.79 -8.00
C LEU A 7 5.36 -6.37 -6.59
N GLU A 8 5.27 -7.32 -5.65
CA GLU A 8 4.95 -7.04 -4.24
C GLU A 8 6.07 -6.20 -3.58
N TYR A 9 7.34 -6.43 -3.92
CA TYR A 9 8.46 -5.60 -3.47
C TYR A 9 8.43 -4.19 -4.09
N ASP A 10 8.13 -4.07 -5.39
CA ASP A 10 8.05 -2.78 -6.07
C ASP A 10 6.94 -1.90 -5.47
N VAL A 11 5.79 -2.49 -5.14
CA VAL A 11 4.73 -1.77 -4.40
C VAL A 11 5.21 -1.33 -3.02
N LEU A 12 5.90 -2.18 -2.25
CA LEU A 12 6.46 -1.79 -0.94
C LEU A 12 7.50 -0.68 -1.04
N ASN A 13 8.29 -0.65 -2.12
CA ASN A 13 9.28 0.40 -2.43
C ASN A 13 8.64 1.78 -2.64
N VAL A 14 7.44 1.84 -3.21
CA VAL A 14 6.73 3.12 -3.37
C VAL A 14 6.21 3.63 -2.02
N LEU A 15 5.88 2.73 -1.10
CA LEU A 15 5.12 3.03 0.12
C LEU A 15 5.99 3.29 1.36
N TYR A 16 7.23 3.79 1.18
CA TYR A 16 8.05 4.30 2.30
C TYR A 16 7.39 5.50 3.00
N PHE A 17 6.60 6.28 2.25
CA PHE A 17 5.78 7.38 2.75
C PHE A 17 4.30 7.14 2.42
N VAL A 18 3.44 8.05 2.88
CA VAL A 18 2.00 7.97 2.63
C VAL A 18 1.72 8.41 1.19
N GLU A 19 1.46 7.46 0.30
CA GLU A 19 1.30 7.71 -1.13
C GLU A 19 -0.10 7.34 -1.63
N PRO A 20 -0.64 8.06 -2.63
CA PRO A 20 -1.92 7.72 -3.24
C PRO A 20 -1.78 6.51 -4.18
N PHE A 21 -2.91 5.89 -4.53
CA PHE A 21 -2.93 4.74 -5.45
C PHE A 21 -2.27 5.07 -6.80
N GLU A 22 -2.51 6.28 -7.31
CA GLU A 22 -1.96 6.78 -8.57
C GLU A 22 -0.43 6.76 -8.58
N LYS A 23 0.21 7.06 -7.45
CA LYS A 23 1.68 7.06 -7.37
C LYS A 23 2.26 5.66 -7.54
N ILE A 24 1.54 4.63 -7.08
CA ILE A 24 1.93 3.23 -7.28
C ILE A 24 1.80 2.88 -8.76
N LEU A 25 0.74 3.32 -9.44
CA LEU A 25 0.56 3.10 -10.87
C LEU A 25 1.63 3.81 -11.74
N GLU A 26 2.13 4.95 -11.28
CA GLU A 26 3.19 5.70 -11.97
C GLU A 26 4.56 5.01 -11.87
N GLU A 27 4.86 4.40 -10.73
CA GLU A 27 6.18 3.85 -10.42
C GLU A 27 6.28 2.34 -10.67
N VAL A 28 5.16 1.61 -10.69
CA VAL A 28 5.11 0.16 -10.85
C VAL A 28 4.46 -0.20 -12.18
N ASP A 29 5.22 -0.87 -13.06
CA ASP A 29 4.76 -1.28 -14.40
C ASP A 29 3.82 -2.50 -14.32
N ALA A 30 2.58 -2.26 -13.88
CA ALA A 30 1.52 -3.25 -13.91
C ALA A 30 0.13 -2.61 -14.07
N PRO A 31 -0.86 -3.34 -14.61
CA PRO A 31 -2.23 -2.87 -14.71
C PRO A 31 -2.85 -2.55 -13.33
N ALA A 32 -3.71 -1.53 -13.27
CA ALA A 32 -4.32 -1.07 -12.03
C ALA A 32 -5.07 -2.16 -11.24
N ASN A 33 -5.75 -3.08 -11.93
CA ASN A 33 -6.40 -4.21 -11.28
C ASN A 33 -5.40 -5.17 -10.60
N ILE A 34 -4.22 -5.36 -11.20
CA ILE A 34 -3.16 -6.18 -10.59
C ILE A 34 -2.57 -5.47 -9.37
N ILE A 35 -2.29 -4.16 -9.47
CA ILE A 35 -1.82 -3.36 -8.33
C ILE A 35 -2.83 -3.36 -7.18
N ALA A 36 -4.13 -3.23 -7.49
CA ALA A 36 -5.20 -3.33 -6.49
C ALA A 36 -5.19 -4.68 -5.77
N ASP A 37 -5.03 -5.79 -6.50
CA ASP A 37 -4.98 -7.13 -5.89
C ASP A 37 -3.71 -7.34 -5.04
N VAL A 38 -2.56 -6.83 -5.49
CA VAL A 38 -1.32 -6.83 -4.69
C VAL A 38 -1.51 -6.03 -3.40
N LEU A 39 -2.10 -4.83 -3.47
CA LEU A 39 -2.38 -4.01 -2.29
C LEU A 39 -3.32 -4.72 -1.31
N LYS A 40 -4.41 -5.33 -1.80
CA LYS A 40 -5.34 -6.11 -0.96
C LYS A 40 -4.61 -7.24 -0.24
N PHE A 41 -3.75 -7.97 -0.94
CA PHE A 41 -2.92 -9.02 -0.36
C PHE A 41 -1.97 -8.46 0.71
N LEU A 42 -1.23 -7.38 0.41
CA LEU A 42 -0.30 -6.77 1.36
C LEU A 42 -1.02 -6.21 2.60
N ILE A 43 -2.23 -5.68 2.46
CA ILE A 43 -3.06 -5.22 3.58
C ILE A 43 -3.53 -6.39 4.43
N ASP A 44 -4.02 -7.48 3.82
CA ASP A 44 -4.42 -8.70 4.53
C ASP A 44 -3.25 -9.32 5.32
N GLN A 45 -2.05 -9.27 4.74
CA GLN A 45 -0.81 -9.72 5.40
C GLN A 45 -0.25 -8.69 6.41
N LYS A 46 -0.92 -7.56 6.64
CA LYS A 46 -0.50 -6.47 7.53
C LYS A 46 0.84 -5.84 7.15
N MET A 47 1.22 -5.91 5.88
CA MET A 47 2.43 -5.32 5.33
C MET A 47 2.21 -3.86 4.93
N VAL A 48 0.99 -3.54 4.46
CA VAL A 48 0.56 -2.18 4.09
C VAL A 48 -0.69 -1.82 4.89
N VAL A 49 -0.90 -0.53 5.15
CA VAL A 49 -2.14 -0.03 5.76
C VAL A 49 -2.75 1.06 4.89
N ALA A 50 -4.07 1.03 4.75
CA ALA A 50 -4.82 2.12 4.13
C ALA A 50 -4.87 3.33 5.06
N MET A 51 -4.70 4.51 4.50
CA MET A 51 -4.62 5.80 5.18
C MET A 51 -5.72 6.70 4.64
N LYS A 52 -6.32 7.50 5.52
CA LYS A 52 -7.30 8.54 5.19
C LYS A 52 -6.82 9.88 5.71
N LEU A 53 -7.17 10.96 5.02
CA LEU A 53 -6.96 12.30 5.54
C LEU A 53 -7.94 12.54 6.69
N ASP A 54 -7.43 13.01 7.81
CA ASP A 54 -8.22 13.57 8.89
C ASP A 54 -8.45 15.06 8.58
N GLU A 55 -9.69 15.44 8.23
CA GLU A 55 -10.01 16.80 7.77
C GLU A 55 -9.87 17.86 8.88
N GLU A 56 -9.94 17.47 10.15
CA GLU A 56 -9.82 18.41 11.26
C GLU A 56 -8.36 18.80 11.51
N THR A 57 -7.46 17.85 11.29
CA THR A 57 -6.04 17.96 11.65
C THR A 57 -5.11 18.05 10.43
N ASP A 58 -5.63 17.85 9.23
CA ASP A 58 -4.91 17.83 7.94
C ASP A 58 -3.72 16.84 7.91
N ILE A 59 -3.87 15.72 8.64
CA ILE A 59 -2.87 14.65 8.70
C ILE A 59 -3.46 13.32 8.26
N TYR A 60 -2.60 12.45 7.71
CA TYR A 60 -3.01 11.09 7.36
C TYR A 60 -3.05 10.19 8.59
N VAL A 61 -4.19 9.57 8.82
CA VAL A 61 -4.40 8.58 9.89
C VAL A 61 -4.74 7.22 9.30
N ARG A 62 -4.45 6.16 10.06
CA ARG A 62 -4.81 4.79 9.64
C ARG A 62 -6.31 4.67 9.48
N SER A 63 -6.75 4.12 8.36
CA SER A 63 -8.14 3.75 8.16
C SER A 63 -8.38 2.32 8.65
N PHE A 64 -9.39 2.13 9.48
CA PHE A 64 -9.80 0.78 9.94
C PHE A 64 -10.59 0.02 8.88
N ILE A 65 -11.15 0.73 7.92
CA ILE A 65 -11.92 0.19 6.80
C ILE A 65 -11.38 0.77 5.51
N TYR A 66 -11.43 0.00 4.43
CA TYR A 66 -11.21 0.52 3.10
C TYR A 66 -12.17 -0.13 2.12
N ASP A 67 -12.57 0.62 1.10
CA ASP A 67 -13.40 0.12 0.00
C ASP A 67 -12.51 -0.60 -1.01
N THR A 68 -12.61 -1.93 -1.07
CA THR A 68 -11.83 -2.77 -1.98
C THR A 68 -12.18 -2.57 -3.44
N ASP A 69 -13.37 -2.02 -3.74
CA ASP A 69 -13.82 -1.68 -5.08
C ASP A 69 -13.36 -0.27 -5.50
N ASN A 70 -12.99 0.57 -4.52
CA ASN A 70 -12.51 1.93 -4.74
C ASN A 70 -11.18 2.22 -4.04
N MET A 71 -10.12 1.53 -4.49
CA MET A 71 -8.76 1.68 -3.97
C MET A 71 -8.19 3.11 -4.16
N HIS A 72 -8.71 3.88 -5.12
CA HIS A 72 -8.30 5.26 -5.39
C HIS A 72 -8.73 6.25 -4.30
N ALA A 73 -9.72 5.90 -3.47
CA ALA A 73 -10.20 6.76 -2.39
C ALA A 73 -9.26 6.81 -1.17
N TYR A 74 -8.16 6.04 -1.18
CA TYR A 74 -7.25 5.88 -0.06
C TYR A 74 -5.81 6.19 -0.45
N ARG A 75 -5.02 6.48 0.58
CA ARG A 75 -3.57 6.43 0.50
C ARG A 75 -3.05 5.19 1.20
N TYR A 76 -1.79 4.86 0.99
CA TYR A 76 -1.18 3.64 1.50
C TYR A 76 0.16 3.95 2.14
N LEU A 77 0.52 3.14 3.13
CA LEU A 77 1.79 3.25 3.82
C LEU A 77 2.28 1.85 4.18
N ALA A 78 3.55 1.55 3.93
CA ALA A 78 4.17 0.34 4.41
C ALA A 78 4.26 0.36 5.95
N THR A 79 3.86 -0.73 6.58
CA THR A 79 4.01 -0.91 8.01
C THR A 79 5.47 -1.17 8.36
N LYS A 80 5.79 -1.16 9.66
CA LYS A 80 7.13 -1.56 10.13
C LYS A 80 7.47 -2.97 9.66
N GLU A 81 6.51 -3.90 9.76
CA GLU A 81 6.64 -5.28 9.32
C GLU A 81 6.88 -5.37 7.81
N GLY A 82 6.13 -4.59 7.03
CA GLY A 82 6.31 -4.49 5.57
C GLY A 82 7.70 -3.99 5.19
N LEU A 83 8.21 -2.95 5.85
CA LEU A 83 9.55 -2.42 5.60
C LEU A 83 10.66 -3.39 6.04
N LEU A 84 10.48 -4.12 7.14
CA LEU A 84 11.44 -5.14 7.56
C LEU A 84 11.50 -6.29 6.55
N ALA A 85 10.34 -6.77 6.08
CA ALA A 85 10.28 -7.78 5.04
C ALA A 85 10.91 -7.29 3.72
N HIS A 86 10.63 -6.04 3.34
CA HIS A 86 11.26 -5.39 2.19
C HIS A 86 12.80 -5.38 2.30
N ASN A 87 13.34 -4.93 3.43
CA ASN A 87 14.78 -4.76 3.63
C ASN A 87 15.55 -6.05 3.92
N SER A 88 14.86 -7.19 4.07
CA SER A 88 15.48 -8.49 4.36
C SER A 88 15.84 -9.29 3.09
N ARG A 89 15.58 -8.71 1.91
CA ARG A 89 15.91 -9.29 0.60
C ARG A 89 17.35 -8.95 0.18
#